data_AF-A0A497GC10-F1
#
_entry.id   AF-A0A497GC10-F1
#
_cell.length_a   1.000
_cell.length_b   1.000
_cell.length_c   1.000
_cell.angle_alpha   90.00
_cell.angle_beta   90.00
_cell.angle_gamma   90.00
#
_symmetry.space_group_name_H-M   'P 1'
#
loop_
_entity.id
_entity.type
_entity.pdbx_description
1 polymer ?
#
loop_
_entity_poly.entity_id
_entity_poly.type
_entity_poly.pdbx_seq_one_letter_code
_entity_poly.pdbx_strand_id
1 'polypeptide(L)' 'MATHKECIHYVNGVCTLYNVPMNPEGPACPNFRPRQAVSAVPPPPAVPQMRWWPPLPGAGHRLRKRYRRRRG' A
#
# COMPACT_ATOMS: atom_id res chain seq x y z
N MET A 1 -15.98 0.16 28.87
CA MET A 1 -16.91 0.64 27.83
C MET A 1 -16.08 1.12 26.66
N ALA A 2 -16.44 0.80 25.41
CA ALA A 2 -15.73 1.30 24.25
C ALA A 2 -15.84 2.83 24.23
N THR A 3 -14.71 3.53 24.21
CA THR A 3 -14.64 5.00 24.24
C THR A 3 -14.40 5.54 22.84
N HIS A 4 -14.90 6.74 22.54
CA HIS A 4 -14.68 7.36 21.23
C HIS A 4 -13.20 7.59 20.92
N LYS A 5 -12.36 7.77 21.94
CA LYS A 5 -10.90 7.89 21.82
C LYS A 5 -10.25 6.70 21.10
N GLU A 6 -10.81 5.51 21.25
CA GLU A 6 -10.31 4.27 20.64
C GLU A 6 -10.87 4.02 19.23
N CYS A 7 -11.69 4.94 18.70
CA CYS A 7 -12.29 4.82 17.38
C CYS A 7 -11.32 5.23 16.27
N ILE A 8 -11.30 4.49 15.15
CA ILE A 8 -10.52 4.83 13.96
C ILE A 8 -10.91 6.19 13.35
N HIS A 9 -12.16 6.60 13.55
CA HIS A 9 -12.72 7.85 13.04
C HIS A 9 -12.54 9.02 14.00
N TYR A 10 -11.98 8.83 15.18
CA TYR A 10 -11.80 9.93 16.14
C TYR A 10 -10.46 10.66 15.91
N VAL A 11 -10.53 11.97 15.70
CA VAL A 11 -9.37 12.85 15.53
C VAL A 11 -9.61 14.16 16.28
N ASN A 12 -8.78 14.49 17.27
CA ASN A 12 -8.76 15.78 17.98
C ASN A 12 -10.13 16.27 18.49
N GLY A 13 -10.94 15.39 19.08
CA GLY A 13 -12.27 15.76 19.62
C GLY A 13 -13.41 15.69 18.60
N VAL A 14 -13.12 15.31 17.35
CA VAL A 14 -14.11 15.25 16.27
C VAL A 14 -14.16 13.84 15.70
N CYS A 15 -15.38 13.34 15.43
CA CYS A 15 -15.58 12.12 14.67
C CYS A 15 -15.59 12.46 13.16
N THR A 16 -14.59 11.99 12.42
CA THR A 16 -14.44 12.26 10.98
C THR A 16 -15.52 11.61 10.11
N LEU A 17 -16.22 10.60 10.63
CA LEU A 17 -17.30 9.91 9.92
C LEU A 17 -18.56 10.78 9.80
N TYR A 18 -18.88 11.51 10.87
CA TYR A 18 -20.06 12.38 10.94
C TYR A 18 -19.69 13.87 10.90
N ASN A 19 -18.40 14.18 11.01
CA ASN A 19 -17.87 15.53 11.14
C ASN A 19 -18.47 16.32 12.33
N VAL A 20 -18.81 15.61 13.41
CA VAL A 20 -19.42 16.16 14.63
C VAL A 20 -18.42 16.06 15.79
N PRO A 21 -18.31 17.09 16.65
CA PRO A 21 -17.54 17.00 17.88
C PRO A 21 -18.15 15.94 18.81
N MET A 22 -17.33 15.01 19.30
CA MET A 22 -17.77 13.97 20.21
C MET A 22 -16.86 13.89 21.43
N ASN A 23 -17.43 13.53 22.57
CA ASN A 23 -16.67 13.37 23.80
C ASN A 23 -15.75 12.15 23.71
N PRO A 24 -14.41 12.28 23.86
CA PRO A 24 -13.48 11.16 23.83
C PRO A 24 -13.73 10.08 24.87
N GLU A 25 -14.17 10.47 26.07
CA GLU A 25 -14.41 9.58 27.21
C GLU A 25 -15.86 9.09 27.27
N GLY A 26 -16.72 9.63 26.40
CA GLY A 26 -18.11 9.23 26.28
C GLY A 26 -18.29 7.87 25.61
N PRO A 27 -19.52 7.34 25.65
CA PRO A 27 -19.86 6.11 24.97
C PRO A 27 -19.57 6.20 23.46
N ALA A 28 -19.04 5.11 22.92
CA ALA A 28 -18.82 4.90 21.51
C ALA A 28 -20.13 5.04 20.68
N CYS A 29 -20.02 5.56 19.46
CA CYS A 29 -21.15 5.69 18.54
C CYS A 29 -21.57 4.30 18.02
N PRO A 30 -22.79 4.14 17.48
CA PRO A 30 -23.23 2.87 16.89
C PRO A 30 -22.31 2.36 15.76
N ASN A 31 -21.59 3.24 15.07
CA ASN A 31 -20.61 2.88 14.04
C ASN A 31 -19.17 2.83 14.55
N PHE A 32 -18.97 2.55 15.84
CA PHE A 32 -17.65 2.45 16.43
C PHE A 32 -16.82 1.35 15.77
N ARG A 33 -15.65 1.75 15.29
CA ARG A 33 -14.64 0.84 14.77
C ARG A 33 -13.36 1.02 15.57
N PRO A 34 -12.92 0.00 16.33
CA PRO A 34 -11.71 0.12 17.11
C PRO A 34 -10.53 0.37 16.18
N ARG A 35 -9.69 1.35 16.52
CA ARG A 35 -8.40 1.57 15.88
C ARG A 35 -7.50 0.40 16.27
N GLN A 36 -7.58 -0.69 15.52
CA GLN A 36 -6.65 -1.80 15.66
C GLN A 36 -5.25 -1.23 15.37
N ALA A 37 -4.43 -1.07 16.41
CA ALA A 37 -3.00 -0.97 16.24
C ALA A 37 -2.62 -2.18 15.38
N VAL A 38 -2.00 -1.93 14.23
CA VAL A 38 -1.65 -2.95 13.25
C VAL A 38 -0.61 -3.86 13.88
N SER A 39 -1.06 -4.82 14.68
CA SER A 39 -0.25 -5.89 15.23
C SER A 39 0.08 -6.81 14.07
N ALA A 40 1.33 -6.71 13.62
CA ALA A 40 1.95 -7.60 12.64
C ALA A 40 1.28 -7.64 11.27
N VAL A 41 1.65 -6.70 10.40
CA VAL A 41 1.86 -7.10 9.00
C VAL A 41 2.95 -8.17 9.06
N PRO A 42 2.68 -9.45 8.73
CA PRO A 42 3.76 -10.43 8.63
C PRO A 42 4.78 -9.87 7.63
N PRO A 43 6.09 -9.98 7.90
CA PRO A 43 7.09 -9.53 6.95
C PRO A 43 6.76 -10.13 5.58
N PRO A 44 6.83 -9.35 4.48
CA PRO A 44 6.58 -9.90 3.16
C PRO A 44 7.46 -11.14 2.99
N PRO A 45 6.94 -12.22 2.36
CA PRO A 45 7.77 -13.38 2.09
C PRO A 45 9.03 -12.90 1.38
N ALA A 46 10.20 -13.35 1.85
CA ALA A 46 11.48 -13.03 1.26
C ALA A 46 11.51 -13.57 -0.18
N VAL A 47 11.02 -12.76 -1.13
CA VAL A 47 11.19 -13.04 -2.55
C VAL A 47 12.68 -12.94 -2.85
N PRO A 48 13.31 -13.97 -3.44
CA PRO A 48 14.67 -13.85 -3.90
C PRO A 48 14.70 -12.73 -4.95
N GLN A 49 15.32 -11.61 -4.57
CA GLN A 49 15.64 -10.52 -5.47
C GLN A 49 16.62 -11.03 -6.52
N MET A 50 16.08 -11.57 -7.62
CA MET A 50 16.81 -12.12 -8.77
C MET A 50 17.41 -10.95 -9.57
N ARG A 51 18.40 -10.27 -8.98
CA ARG A 51 18.98 -9.00 -9.45
C ARG A 51 20.02 -9.16 -10.57
N TRP A 52 20.18 -10.35 -11.16
CA TRP A 52 21.36 -10.64 -11.99
C TRP A 52 21.14 -11.48 -13.25
N TRP A 53 19.94 -11.53 -13.84
CA TRP A 53 19.85 -12.13 -15.17
C TRP A 53 20.60 -11.29 -16.22
N PRO A 54 21.64 -11.83 -16.86
CA PRO A 54 22.27 -11.15 -17.98
C PRO A 54 21.29 -11.09 -19.16
N PRO A 55 21.30 -10.01 -19.96
CA PRO A 55 20.49 -9.93 -21.17
C PRO A 55 20.88 -11.06 -22.14
N LEU A 56 19.89 -11.80 -22.64
CA LEU A 56 20.14 -12.91 -23.57
C LEU A 56 20.93 -12.42 -24.79
N PRO A 57 22.09 -13.03 -25.12
CA PRO A 57 22.84 -12.70 -26.32
C PRO A 57 22.01 -13.09 -27.55
N GLY A 58 21.54 -12.10 -28.31
CA GLY A 58 20.80 -12.35 -29.55
C GLY A 58 19.70 -11.33 -29.91
N ALA A 59 19.23 -10.53 -28.94
CA ALA A 59 18.11 -9.61 -29.18
C ALA A 59 18.42 -8.48 -30.18
N GLY A 60 19.69 -8.06 -30.32
CA GLY A 60 20.09 -6.94 -31.18
C GLY A 60 20.57 -7.28 -32.59
N HIS A 61 20.91 -8.54 -32.89
CA HIS A 61 21.59 -8.88 -34.15
C HIS A 61 20.67 -8.91 -35.38
N ARG A 62 19.34 -9.04 -35.18
CA ARG A 62 18.37 -9.10 -36.30
C ARG A 62 18.12 -7.72 -36.92
N LEU A 63 18.09 -6.65 -36.13
CA LEU A 63 17.85 -5.30 -36.66
C LEU A 63 18.98 -4.81 -37.56
N ARG A 64 20.24 -5.13 -37.23
CA ARG A 64 21.42 -4.67 -37.97
C ARG A 64 21.54 -5.31 -39.37
N LYS A 65 21.09 -6.57 -39.55
CA LYS A 65 21.03 -7.22 -40.88
C LYS A 65 19.96 -6.59 -41.80
N ARG A 66 18.83 -6.15 -41.25
CA ARG A 66 17.75 -5.50 -42.04
C ARG A 66 18.16 -4.15 -42.62
N TYR A 67 18.97 -3.37 -41.90
CA TYR A 67 19.38 -2.05 -42.39
C TYR A 67 20.38 -2.13 -43.54
N ARG A 68 21.32 -3.11 -43.50
CA ARG A 68 22.29 -3.30 -44.59
C ARG A 68 21.65 -3.72 -45.91
N ARG A 69 20.61 -4.56 -45.89
CA ARG A 69 19.90 -4.99 -47.11
C ARG A 69 19.05 -3.89 -47.78
N ARG A 70 18.81 -2.76 -47.11
CA ARG A 70 18.02 -1.65 -47.67
C ARG A 70 18.85 -0.54 -48.29
N ARG A 71 20.18 -0.54 -48.10
CA ARG A 71 21.10 0.48 -48.64
C ARG A 71 22.13 -0.07 -49.64
N GLY A 72 22.07 -1.36 -49.94
CA GLY A 72 22.85 -2.00 -51.01
C GLY A 72 21.92 -2.37 -52.14
#